data_AF-A0A3R7G3J6-F1
#
_entry.id   AF-A0A3R7G3J6-F1
#
_cell.length_a   1.000
_cell.length_b   1.000
_cell.length_c   1.000
_cell.angle_alpha   90.00
_cell.angle_beta   90.00
_cell.angle_gamma   90.00
#
_symmetry.space_group_name_H-M   'P 1'
#
loop_
_entity.id
_entity.type
_entity.pdbx_description
1 polymer ?
#
loop_
_entity_poly.entity_id
_entity_poly.type
_entity_poly.pdbx_seq_one_letter_code
_entity_poly.pdbx_strand_id
1 'polypeptide(L)'
;MSNKWKSLIIQAEKLLGGPAPFINLSSLLTSEVEFLASRARRLAGTVDHPFFSAVRACFQGRSGNYPFLPLSLKSFGPANRGNMTQRAPGGLIILLAGQCSAGNLGKSSVKLSNQYRKLAEVFETVHLAVTIHKSLVDPSSLKHISNSGNNGSNEVNGRSLVKDWEAGNKVATLVGDVLLASVSTTLAEFRNTQVLDVVSESIGNMFEAEFLPFAMNFSHGSSASSDQLELSTDQAADQWLHYIGMSHGSLLGSCCQATLLLAGTSDQKQFGSSETGHSSHLVHELGYNWALLLRLLEEREFVHHIWANKTKYVSSTSFLNANAAVFPPRHRVLNYINNGLPEPTLLDAVITQQLITESAETLLADGFTTALLPQHASRIFNAYDQLGQKLANNLSQVFDEFSAISQVTRERASSSALNVLGEMIHQLNAEACLQ
;
A
#
# COMPACT_ATOMS: atom_id res chain seq x y z
N MET A 1 -3.09 15.08 17.12
CA MET A 1 -2.60 15.04 15.71
C MET A 1 -3.72 14.84 14.69
N SER A 2 -4.72 13.97 14.94
CA SER A 2 -5.85 13.71 14.01
C SER A 2 -6.57 14.96 13.47
N ASN A 3 -6.71 16.02 14.27
CA ASN A 3 -7.46 17.21 13.85
C ASN A 3 -6.72 18.05 12.79
N LYS A 4 -5.38 18.02 12.78
CA LYS A 4 -4.57 18.77 11.82
C LYS A 4 -4.62 18.14 10.43
N TRP A 5 -4.50 16.81 10.34
CA TRP A 5 -4.67 16.10 9.06
C TRP A 5 -6.04 16.32 8.44
N LYS A 6 -7.11 16.22 9.23
CA LYS A 6 -8.46 16.49 8.74
C LYS A 6 -8.59 17.91 8.15
N SER A 7 -8.01 18.91 8.82
CA SER A 7 -7.98 20.28 8.30
C SER A 7 -7.23 20.39 6.98
N LEU A 8 -6.03 19.81 6.89
CA LEU A 8 -5.19 19.84 5.69
C LEU A 8 -5.86 19.12 4.51
N ILE A 9 -6.46 17.96 4.75
CA ILE A 9 -7.20 17.21 3.73
C ILE A 9 -8.38 18.05 3.22
N ILE A 10 -9.21 18.59 4.11
CA ILE A 10 -10.35 19.45 3.72
C ILE A 10 -9.89 20.67 2.92
N GLN A 11 -8.76 21.27 3.31
CA GLN A 11 -8.19 22.41 2.60
C GLN A 11 -7.71 22.03 1.19
N ALA A 12 -7.02 20.90 1.05
CA ALA A 12 -6.61 20.37 -0.24
C ALA A 12 -7.82 20.03 -1.13
N GLU A 13 -8.83 19.35 -0.61
CA GLU A 13 -10.04 18.98 -1.36
C GLU A 13 -10.80 20.22 -1.85
N LYS A 14 -10.91 21.27 -1.01
CA LYS A 14 -11.50 22.55 -1.42
C LYS A 14 -10.73 23.20 -2.56
N LEU A 15 -9.39 23.18 -2.50
CA LEU A 15 -8.54 23.74 -3.54
C LEU A 15 -8.67 22.95 -4.86
N LEU A 16 -8.76 21.63 -4.77
CA LEU A 16 -8.85 20.72 -5.90
C LEU A 16 -10.27 20.55 -6.45
N GLY A 17 -11.28 21.18 -5.82
CA GLY A 17 -12.68 21.12 -6.23
C GLY A 17 -13.34 19.77 -5.96
N GLY A 18 -12.91 19.04 -4.93
CA GLY A 18 -13.51 17.78 -4.49
C GLY A 18 -12.50 16.80 -3.86
N PRO A 19 -13.00 15.68 -3.29
CA PRO A 19 -12.17 14.59 -2.79
C PRO A 19 -11.38 13.93 -3.91
N ALA A 20 -10.26 13.29 -3.55
CA ALA A 20 -9.52 12.46 -4.48
C ALA A 20 -10.40 11.29 -4.96
N PRO A 21 -10.44 11.02 -6.29
CA PRO A 21 -11.18 9.86 -6.79
C PRO A 21 -10.54 8.58 -6.28
N PHE A 22 -11.35 7.54 -6.08
CA PHE A 22 -10.86 6.23 -5.72
C PHE A 22 -10.90 5.29 -6.93
N ILE A 23 -12.06 4.69 -7.23
CA ILE A 23 -12.21 3.77 -8.35
C ILE A 23 -13.54 4.03 -9.01
N ASN A 24 -13.55 4.22 -10.32
CA ASN A 24 -14.77 4.30 -11.12
C ASN A 24 -15.08 2.94 -11.74
N LEU A 25 -15.73 2.10 -10.94
CA LEU A 25 -16.21 0.79 -11.38
C LEU A 25 -17.32 0.88 -12.44
N SER A 26 -17.87 2.07 -12.73
CA SER A 26 -18.88 2.21 -13.79
C SER A 26 -18.31 1.97 -15.19
N SER A 27 -17.02 2.25 -15.39
CA SER A 27 -16.28 1.89 -16.61
C SER A 27 -16.16 0.37 -16.80
N LEU A 28 -16.31 -0.39 -15.71
CA LEU A 28 -16.22 -1.83 -15.66
C LEU A 28 -17.59 -2.52 -15.72
N LEU A 29 -18.72 -1.79 -15.76
CA LEU A 29 -20.09 -2.37 -15.79
C LEU A 29 -20.44 -2.98 -17.15
N THR A 30 -19.67 -3.99 -17.54
CA THR A 30 -19.98 -4.93 -18.61
C THR A 30 -20.73 -6.11 -18.01
N SER A 31 -21.50 -6.83 -18.83
CA SER A 31 -22.29 -8.00 -18.39
C SER A 31 -21.42 -9.08 -17.71
N GLU A 32 -20.15 -9.13 -18.10
CA GLU A 32 -19.11 -10.04 -17.62
C GLU A 32 -18.68 -9.70 -16.19
N VAL A 33 -18.50 -8.42 -15.88
CA VAL A 33 -18.15 -7.97 -14.53
C VAL A 33 -19.33 -8.08 -13.59
N GLU A 34 -20.55 -7.86 -14.07
CA GLU A 34 -21.77 -8.12 -13.28
C GLU A 34 -21.90 -9.60 -12.91
N PHE A 35 -21.57 -10.50 -13.84
CA PHE A 35 -21.51 -11.94 -13.58
C PHE A 35 -20.44 -12.28 -12.54
N LEU A 36 -19.24 -11.73 -12.67
CA LEU A 36 -18.14 -11.91 -11.72
C LEU A 36 -18.50 -11.36 -10.32
N ALA A 37 -19.11 -10.19 -10.27
CA ALA A 37 -19.62 -9.56 -9.05
C ALA A 37 -20.72 -10.40 -8.37
N SER A 38 -21.63 -10.99 -9.14
CA SER A 38 -22.64 -11.93 -8.64
C SER A 38 -21.98 -13.19 -8.05
N ARG A 39 -20.97 -13.74 -8.73
CA ARG A 39 -20.19 -14.89 -8.24
C ARG A 39 -19.45 -14.55 -6.93
N ALA A 40 -18.78 -13.40 -6.87
CA ALA A 40 -18.08 -12.92 -5.68
C ALA A 40 -19.04 -12.77 -4.49
N ARG A 41 -20.21 -12.14 -4.68
CA ARG A 41 -21.23 -11.98 -3.64
C ARG A 41 -21.78 -13.30 -3.12
N ARG A 42 -21.98 -14.29 -4.00
CA ARG A 42 -22.39 -15.65 -3.59
C ARG A 42 -21.31 -16.32 -2.73
N LEU A 43 -20.04 -16.23 -3.14
CA LEU A 43 -18.92 -16.80 -2.41
C LEU A 43 -18.72 -16.13 -1.04
N ALA A 44 -18.94 -14.81 -0.94
CA ALA A 44 -18.81 -14.07 0.32
C ALA A 44 -19.76 -14.57 1.42
N GLY A 45 -20.89 -15.19 1.05
CA GLY A 45 -21.84 -15.79 2.00
C GLY A 45 -21.44 -17.19 2.48
N THR A 46 -20.47 -17.82 1.82
CA THR A 46 -20.10 -19.23 2.04
C THR A 46 -18.65 -19.42 2.47
N VAL A 47 -17.75 -18.47 2.14
CA VAL A 47 -16.30 -18.61 2.30
C VAL A 47 -15.72 -17.37 2.94
N ASP A 48 -14.90 -17.55 3.97
CA ASP A 48 -14.05 -16.50 4.53
C ASP A 48 -12.69 -16.47 3.81
N HIS A 49 -12.69 -16.01 2.56
CA HIS A 49 -11.49 -15.93 1.72
C HIS A 49 -10.78 -14.58 1.92
N PRO A 50 -9.43 -14.50 2.00
CA PRO A 50 -8.69 -13.25 2.20
C PRO A 50 -9.00 -12.15 1.19
N PHE A 51 -9.37 -12.54 -0.04
CA PHE A 51 -9.96 -11.64 -1.05
C PHE A 51 -11.00 -10.67 -0.48
N PHE A 52 -11.95 -11.16 0.32
CA PHE A 52 -13.01 -10.32 0.86
C PHE A 52 -12.51 -9.37 1.94
N SER A 53 -11.50 -9.80 2.72
CA SER A 53 -10.79 -8.92 3.67
C SER A 53 -10.07 -7.79 2.93
N ALA A 54 -9.34 -8.14 1.86
CA ALA A 54 -8.62 -7.20 1.02
C ALA A 54 -9.54 -6.14 0.41
N VAL A 55 -10.56 -6.59 -0.31
CA VAL A 55 -11.57 -5.72 -0.92
C VAL A 55 -12.23 -4.85 0.15
N ARG A 56 -12.68 -5.42 1.27
CA ARG A 56 -13.32 -4.66 2.34
C ARG A 56 -12.39 -3.59 2.90
N ALA A 57 -11.12 -3.90 3.14
CA ALA A 57 -10.14 -2.96 3.67
C ALA A 57 -9.89 -1.77 2.73
N CYS A 58 -9.76 -2.01 1.42
CA CYS A 58 -9.59 -0.92 0.45
C CYS A 58 -10.83 -0.01 0.33
N PHE A 59 -12.03 -0.54 0.61
CA PHE A 59 -13.28 0.23 0.56
C PHE A 59 -13.75 0.76 1.93
N GLN A 60 -13.02 0.47 3.04
CA GLN A 60 -13.41 0.92 4.39
C GLN A 60 -13.48 2.45 4.48
N GLY A 61 -14.55 2.97 5.08
CA GLY A 61 -14.75 4.42 5.26
C GLY A 61 -15.22 5.17 4.01
N ARG A 62 -15.38 4.48 2.88
CA ARG A 62 -15.90 5.05 1.63
C ARG A 62 -17.39 4.69 1.49
N SER A 63 -18.23 5.65 1.10
CA SER A 63 -19.67 5.44 0.89
C SER A 63 -19.94 4.98 -0.54
N GLY A 64 -20.53 3.81 -0.74
CA GLY A 64 -20.87 3.30 -2.07
C GLY A 64 -21.38 1.85 -2.07
N ASN A 65 -22.14 1.48 -3.10
CA ASN A 65 -22.47 0.08 -3.39
C ASN A 65 -21.30 -0.53 -4.18
N TYR A 66 -20.61 -1.51 -3.59
CA TYR A 66 -19.47 -2.16 -4.22
C TYR A 66 -19.89 -3.48 -4.86
N PRO A 67 -19.64 -3.69 -6.17
CA PRO A 67 -20.14 -4.86 -6.89
C PRO A 67 -19.64 -6.20 -6.31
N PHE A 68 -18.44 -6.21 -5.73
CA PHE A 68 -17.80 -7.42 -5.18
C PHE A 68 -18.12 -7.69 -3.70
N LEU A 69 -18.88 -6.82 -3.04
CA LEU A 69 -19.24 -6.97 -1.62
C LEU A 69 -20.77 -7.10 -1.44
N PRO A 70 -21.24 -8.00 -0.56
CA PRO A 70 -22.61 -7.97 -0.09
C PRO A 70 -22.96 -6.65 0.60
N LEU A 71 -24.15 -6.08 0.32
CA LEU A 71 -24.65 -4.87 0.97
C LEU A 71 -24.77 -4.98 2.51
N SER A 72 -24.81 -6.20 3.06
CA SER A 72 -25.09 -6.49 4.47
C SER A 72 -23.86 -6.66 5.36
N LEU A 73 -22.64 -6.66 4.82
CA LEU A 73 -21.42 -6.89 5.60
C LEU A 73 -20.99 -5.62 6.34
N LYS A 74 -21.66 -5.36 7.47
CA LYS A 74 -21.15 -4.50 8.53
C LYS A 74 -19.86 -5.10 9.09
N SER A 75 -18.74 -4.48 8.74
CA SER A 75 -17.55 -4.36 9.60
C SER A 75 -17.00 -5.64 10.24
N PHE A 76 -16.45 -6.55 9.43
CA PHE A 76 -15.32 -7.39 9.88
C PHE A 76 -14.04 -6.86 9.23
N GLY A 77 -13.61 -5.67 9.65
CA GLY A 77 -12.20 -5.28 9.56
C GLY A 77 -11.55 -5.57 10.91
N PRO A 78 -10.23 -5.80 11.00
CA PRO A 78 -9.58 -5.96 12.29
C PRO A 78 -9.91 -4.74 13.15
N ALA A 79 -10.45 -5.00 14.35
CA ALA A 79 -10.99 -4.02 15.30
C ALA A 79 -9.97 -2.97 15.81
N ASN A 80 -8.77 -2.89 15.20
CA ASN A 80 -7.65 -2.10 15.66
C ASN A 80 -7.33 -0.85 14.84
N ARG A 81 -8.00 -0.59 13.70
CA ARG A 81 -7.89 0.72 13.01
C ARG A 81 -8.78 1.81 13.62
N GLY A 82 -9.46 1.54 14.73
CA GLY A 82 -10.38 2.48 15.37
C GLY A 82 -9.74 3.81 15.82
N ASN A 83 -8.40 3.87 15.93
CA ASN A 83 -7.66 5.06 16.39
C ASN A 83 -6.41 5.41 15.54
N MET A 84 -6.23 4.84 14.34
CA MET A 84 -5.05 5.20 13.52
C MET A 84 -5.24 6.57 12.86
N THR A 85 -4.15 7.32 12.72
CA THR A 85 -4.15 8.68 12.17
C THR A 85 -4.58 8.62 10.70
N GLN A 86 -5.71 9.25 10.34
CA GLN A 86 -6.09 9.42 8.94
C GLN A 86 -5.14 10.42 8.28
N ARG A 87 -4.26 9.91 7.40
CA ARG A 87 -3.32 10.70 6.59
C ARG A 87 -3.87 10.95 5.19
N ALA A 88 -3.23 11.82 4.43
CA ALA A 88 -3.65 12.14 3.06
C ALA A 88 -3.49 10.90 2.14
N PRO A 89 -4.53 10.54 1.35
CA PRO A 89 -4.45 9.41 0.42
C PRO A 89 -3.52 9.75 -0.76
N GLY A 90 -2.90 8.73 -1.35
CA GLY A 90 -1.97 8.90 -2.48
C GLY A 90 -2.60 9.64 -3.67
N GLY A 91 -3.86 9.35 -3.99
CA GLY A 91 -4.61 10.08 -5.01
C GLY A 91 -4.67 11.61 -4.77
N LEU A 92 -4.72 12.06 -3.51
CA LEU A 92 -4.71 13.50 -3.20
C LEU A 92 -3.33 14.13 -3.44
N ILE A 93 -2.26 13.39 -3.17
CA ILE A 93 -0.88 13.83 -3.41
C ILE A 93 -0.63 13.98 -4.91
N ILE A 94 -1.10 13.03 -5.73
CA ILE A 94 -1.03 13.10 -7.20
C ILE A 94 -1.72 14.37 -7.70
N LEU A 95 -2.92 14.67 -7.20
CA LEU A 95 -3.66 15.87 -7.58
C LEU A 95 -2.95 17.17 -7.17
N LEU A 96 -2.39 17.23 -5.96
CA LEU A 96 -1.64 18.40 -5.49
C LEU A 96 -0.36 18.61 -6.30
N ALA A 97 0.41 17.55 -6.56
CA ALA A 97 1.59 17.60 -7.41
C ALA A 97 1.24 18.14 -8.80
N GLY A 98 0.18 17.61 -9.42
CA GLY A 98 -0.30 18.08 -10.71
C GLY A 98 -0.72 19.54 -10.73
N GLN A 99 -1.37 20.05 -9.67
CA GLN A 99 -1.71 21.47 -9.58
C GLN A 99 -0.51 22.40 -9.34
N CYS A 100 0.51 21.91 -8.61
CA CYS A 100 1.77 22.64 -8.48
C CYS A 100 2.46 22.78 -9.85
N SER A 101 2.38 21.72 -10.68
CA SER A 101 3.00 21.66 -12.01
C SER A 101 2.17 22.28 -13.15
N ALA A 102 0.89 22.62 -12.94
CA ALA A 102 -0.02 23.03 -14.02
C ALA A 102 0.20 24.44 -14.61
N GLY A 103 0.94 25.35 -13.95
CA GLY A 103 1.27 26.69 -14.50
C GLY A 103 0.07 27.55 -14.98
N ASN A 104 0.34 28.56 -15.83
CA ASN A 104 -0.64 29.52 -16.41
C ASN A 104 -1.57 28.91 -17.49
N LEU A 105 -2.07 27.68 -17.32
CA LEU A 105 -2.93 27.00 -18.30
C LEU A 105 -4.40 27.44 -18.17
N GLY A 106 -4.65 28.75 -18.26
CA GLY A 106 -5.93 29.44 -18.01
C GLY A 106 -7.13 29.06 -18.90
N LYS A 107 -7.00 28.07 -19.81
CA LYS A 107 -8.12 27.51 -20.60
C LYS A 107 -8.09 25.97 -20.75
N SER A 108 -6.98 25.31 -20.42
CA SER A 108 -6.84 23.83 -20.43
C SER A 108 -7.10 23.19 -19.04
N SER A 109 -7.23 24.03 -18.00
CA SER A 109 -7.33 23.60 -16.58
C SER A 109 -8.37 22.51 -16.30
N VAL A 110 -9.57 22.56 -16.90
CA VAL A 110 -10.61 21.55 -16.64
C VAL A 110 -10.25 20.19 -17.24
N LYS A 111 -9.74 20.16 -18.48
CA LYS A 111 -9.32 18.91 -19.13
C LYS A 111 -8.15 18.29 -18.37
N LEU A 112 -7.15 19.11 -18.03
CA LEU A 112 -5.96 18.68 -17.31
C LEU A 112 -6.30 18.20 -15.89
N SER A 113 -7.17 18.91 -15.17
CA SER A 113 -7.70 18.49 -13.87
C SER A 113 -8.41 17.13 -13.97
N ASN A 114 -9.22 16.91 -15.02
CA ASN A 114 -9.85 15.62 -15.25
C ASN A 114 -8.83 14.52 -15.57
N GLN A 115 -7.76 14.82 -16.28
CA GLN A 115 -6.67 13.86 -16.52
C GLN A 115 -5.95 13.50 -15.22
N TYR A 116 -5.65 14.46 -14.33
CA TYR A 116 -5.05 14.18 -13.03
C TYR A 116 -5.97 13.33 -12.14
N ARG A 117 -7.29 13.57 -12.20
CA ARG A 117 -8.28 12.75 -11.50
C ARG A 117 -8.33 11.32 -12.04
N LYS A 118 -8.34 11.14 -13.37
CA LYS A 118 -8.22 9.80 -13.98
C LYS A 118 -6.92 9.10 -13.57
N LEU A 119 -5.82 9.85 -13.44
CA LEU A 119 -4.53 9.29 -13.04
C LEU A 119 -4.51 8.87 -11.56
N ALA A 120 -5.10 9.68 -10.68
CA ALA A 120 -5.31 9.30 -9.27
C ALA A 120 -6.20 8.05 -9.15
N GLU A 121 -7.20 7.91 -10.02
CA GLU A 121 -8.03 6.71 -10.08
C GLU A 121 -7.25 5.47 -10.56
N VAL A 122 -6.37 5.64 -11.56
CA VAL A 122 -5.45 4.58 -12.01
C VAL A 122 -4.56 4.11 -10.85
N PHE A 123 -3.96 5.04 -10.10
CA PHE A 123 -3.14 4.74 -8.94
C PHE A 123 -3.87 3.84 -7.93
N GLU A 124 -5.08 4.23 -7.52
CA GLU A 124 -5.87 3.48 -6.54
C GLU A 124 -6.39 2.13 -7.11
N THR A 125 -6.68 2.07 -8.42
CA THR A 125 -7.15 0.86 -9.10
C THR A 125 -6.02 -0.17 -9.22
N VAL A 126 -4.81 0.23 -9.57
CA VAL A 126 -3.61 -0.63 -9.58
C VAL A 126 -3.37 -1.18 -8.17
N HIS A 127 -3.38 -0.30 -7.16
CA HIS A 127 -3.16 -0.71 -5.77
C HIS A 127 -4.17 -1.74 -5.30
N LEU A 128 -5.47 -1.56 -5.63
CA LEU A 128 -6.50 -2.54 -5.35
C LEU A 128 -6.26 -3.86 -6.10
N ALA A 129 -5.92 -3.80 -7.39
CA ALA A 129 -5.73 -4.99 -8.20
C ALA A 129 -4.57 -5.87 -7.68
N VAL A 130 -3.42 -5.25 -7.39
CA VAL A 130 -2.26 -5.92 -6.81
C VAL A 130 -2.60 -6.49 -5.42
N THR A 131 -3.27 -5.72 -4.57
CA THR A 131 -3.71 -6.21 -3.25
C THR A 131 -4.63 -7.43 -3.39
N ILE A 132 -5.56 -7.43 -4.35
CA ILE A 132 -6.45 -8.56 -4.63
C ILE A 132 -5.64 -9.79 -5.09
N HIS A 133 -4.65 -9.62 -5.97
CA HIS A 133 -3.77 -10.72 -6.40
C HIS A 133 -2.94 -11.27 -5.24
N LYS A 134 -2.51 -10.44 -4.29
CA LYS A 134 -1.83 -10.88 -3.05
C LYS A 134 -2.73 -11.67 -2.09
N SER A 135 -4.05 -11.67 -2.31
CA SER A 135 -5.01 -12.39 -1.47
C SER A 135 -5.15 -13.88 -1.78
N LEU A 136 -4.41 -14.37 -2.77
CA LEU A 136 -4.39 -15.78 -3.16
C LEU A 136 -3.78 -16.64 -2.05
N VAL A 137 -4.34 -17.83 -1.89
CA VAL A 137 -3.99 -18.77 -0.82
C VAL A 137 -3.69 -20.14 -1.41
N ASP A 138 -2.80 -20.89 -0.78
CA ASP A 138 -2.58 -22.29 -1.14
C ASP A 138 -3.69 -23.18 -0.55
N PRO A 139 -4.60 -23.76 -1.38
CA PRO A 139 -5.65 -24.63 -0.87
C PRO A 139 -5.12 -25.97 -0.35
N SER A 140 -3.87 -26.33 -0.69
CA SER A 140 -3.24 -27.59 -0.25
C SER A 140 -2.92 -27.56 1.25
N SER A 141 -2.55 -26.39 1.77
CA SER A 141 -2.39 -26.12 3.20
C SER A 141 -3.65 -26.47 4.00
N LEU A 142 -4.84 -26.30 3.42
CA LEU A 142 -6.13 -26.65 4.03
C LEU A 142 -6.37 -28.17 4.17
N LYS A 143 -5.83 -28.98 3.24
CA LYS A 143 -5.96 -30.45 3.26
C LYS A 143 -5.23 -31.08 4.45
N HIS A 144 -4.11 -30.49 4.85
CA HIS A 144 -3.36 -30.94 6.03
C HIS A 144 -4.14 -30.72 7.33
N ILE A 145 -4.95 -29.65 7.40
CA ILE A 145 -5.77 -29.34 8.57
C ILE A 145 -6.99 -30.25 8.66
N SER A 146 -7.66 -30.52 7.54
CA SER A 146 -8.82 -31.43 7.52
C SER A 146 -8.47 -32.88 7.89
N ASN A 147 -7.21 -33.30 7.65
CA ASN A 147 -6.74 -34.66 7.95
C ASN A 147 -6.18 -34.83 9.37
N SER A 148 -5.89 -33.74 10.08
CA SER A 148 -5.37 -33.77 11.46
C SER A 148 -6.50 -33.78 12.52
N GLY A 149 -7.74 -33.47 12.13
CA GLY A 149 -8.93 -33.56 12.97
C GLY A 149 -9.55 -34.96 12.97
N ASN A 150 -9.64 -35.59 14.14
CA ASN A 150 -10.08 -36.96 14.38
C ASN A 150 -11.44 -37.35 13.70
N ASN A 151 -11.44 -38.54 13.08
CA ASN A 151 -12.54 -39.45 12.70
C ASN A 151 -13.79 -38.96 11.92
N GLY A 152 -13.89 -39.42 10.66
CA GLY A 152 -15.02 -40.26 10.23
C GLY A 152 -16.15 -39.61 9.40
N SER A 153 -16.37 -38.29 9.47
CA SER A 153 -17.47 -37.62 8.74
C SER A 153 -17.07 -36.33 8.01
N ASN A 154 -15.82 -35.90 8.13
CA ASN A 154 -15.37 -34.56 7.72
C ASN A 154 -14.72 -34.48 6.32
N GLU A 155 -14.51 -35.59 5.60
CA GLU A 155 -13.88 -35.56 4.27
C GLU A 155 -14.71 -34.84 3.20
N VAL A 156 -16.04 -34.96 3.27
CA VAL A 156 -16.96 -34.29 2.33
C VAL A 156 -16.95 -32.77 2.55
N ASN A 157 -16.90 -32.34 3.82
CA ASN A 157 -16.83 -30.92 4.20
C ASN A 157 -15.45 -30.32 3.86
N GLY A 158 -14.36 -31.05 4.08
CA GLY A 158 -13.01 -30.62 3.71
C GLY A 158 -12.82 -30.49 2.20
N ARG A 159 -13.35 -31.43 1.40
CA ARG A 159 -13.33 -31.34 -0.07
C ARG A 159 -14.20 -30.20 -0.60
N SER A 160 -15.33 -29.90 0.04
CA SER A 160 -16.15 -28.72 -0.30
C SER A 160 -15.40 -27.44 -0.01
N LEU A 161 -14.78 -27.33 1.17
CA LEU A 161 -14.04 -26.14 1.58
C LEU A 161 -12.84 -25.83 0.67
N VAL A 162 -12.07 -26.85 0.26
CA VAL A 162 -10.98 -26.68 -0.71
C VAL A 162 -11.50 -26.15 -2.04
N LYS A 163 -12.62 -26.67 -2.55
CA LYS A 163 -13.24 -26.17 -3.80
C LYS A 163 -13.74 -24.74 -3.68
N ASP A 164 -14.28 -24.39 -2.51
CA ASP A 164 -14.79 -23.06 -2.21
C ASP A 164 -13.64 -22.03 -2.14
N TRP A 165 -12.49 -22.43 -1.59
CA TRP A 165 -11.27 -21.64 -1.57
C TRP A 165 -10.61 -21.53 -2.95
N GLU A 166 -10.57 -22.61 -3.73
CA GLU A 166 -10.17 -22.56 -5.15
C GLU A 166 -11.07 -21.63 -5.97
N ALA A 167 -12.38 -21.59 -5.67
CA ALA A 167 -13.30 -20.65 -6.30
C ALA A 167 -13.02 -19.20 -5.85
N GLY A 168 -12.65 -18.99 -4.60
CA GLY A 168 -12.18 -17.70 -4.08
C GLY A 168 -10.93 -17.21 -4.83
N ASN A 169 -9.91 -18.06 -4.97
CA ASN A 169 -8.71 -17.78 -5.75
C ASN A 169 -9.04 -17.39 -7.19
N LYS A 170 -9.90 -18.16 -7.87
CA LYS A 170 -10.33 -17.86 -9.24
C LYS A 170 -10.97 -16.48 -9.36
N VAL A 171 -11.84 -16.11 -8.41
CA VAL A 171 -12.46 -14.78 -8.39
C VAL A 171 -11.42 -13.70 -8.12
N ALA A 172 -10.51 -13.90 -7.16
CA ALA A 172 -9.45 -12.95 -6.86
C ALA A 172 -8.55 -12.68 -8.08
N THR A 173 -8.06 -13.74 -8.75
CA THR A 173 -7.27 -13.60 -9.99
C THR A 173 -8.02 -12.81 -11.05
N LEU A 174 -9.25 -13.22 -11.38
CA LEU A 174 -10.04 -12.58 -12.45
C LEU A 174 -10.40 -11.13 -12.13
N VAL A 175 -10.74 -10.81 -10.88
CA VAL A 175 -11.06 -9.43 -10.49
C VAL A 175 -9.82 -8.54 -10.61
N GLY A 176 -8.66 -9.01 -10.15
CA GLY A 176 -7.41 -8.26 -10.32
C GLY A 176 -7.08 -8.02 -11.80
N ASP A 177 -7.24 -9.04 -12.66
CA ASP A 177 -6.97 -8.93 -14.10
C ASP A 177 -7.91 -7.93 -14.79
N VAL A 178 -9.20 -7.96 -14.45
CA VAL A 178 -10.19 -7.00 -14.98
C VAL A 178 -9.84 -5.56 -14.59
N LEU A 179 -9.41 -5.34 -13.33
CA LEU A 179 -8.99 -4.02 -12.87
C LEU A 179 -7.75 -3.55 -13.64
N LEU A 180 -6.73 -4.40 -13.84
CA LEU A 180 -5.54 -4.04 -14.63
C LEU A 180 -5.84 -3.81 -16.12
N ALA A 181 -6.80 -4.54 -16.69
CA ALA A 181 -7.28 -4.30 -18.05
C ALA A 181 -7.96 -2.92 -18.17
N SER A 182 -8.74 -2.50 -17.16
CA SER A 182 -9.29 -1.15 -17.14
C SER A 182 -8.22 -0.08 -17.01
N VAL A 183 -7.20 -0.30 -16.16
CA VAL A 183 -6.04 0.58 -16.05
C VAL A 183 -5.36 0.74 -17.41
N SER A 184 -5.12 -0.36 -18.13
CA SER A 184 -4.51 -0.33 -19.47
C SER A 184 -5.35 0.49 -20.47
N THR A 185 -6.68 0.38 -20.38
CA THR A 185 -7.60 1.18 -21.21
C THR A 185 -7.50 2.67 -20.87
N THR A 186 -7.54 3.03 -19.58
CA THR A 186 -7.40 4.43 -19.14
C THR A 186 -6.03 5.01 -19.48
N LEU A 187 -4.95 4.21 -19.38
CA LEU A 187 -3.61 4.66 -19.80
C LEU A 187 -3.55 4.96 -21.30
N ALA A 188 -4.18 4.13 -22.14
CA ALA A 188 -4.30 4.41 -23.57
C ALA A 188 -5.14 5.66 -23.87
N GLU A 189 -6.17 5.95 -23.07
CA GLU A 189 -6.99 7.17 -23.19
C GLU A 189 -6.20 8.46 -22.96
N PHE A 190 -5.11 8.44 -22.17
CA PHE A 190 -4.25 9.61 -22.01
C PHE A 190 -3.56 10.01 -23.33
N ARG A 191 -3.40 9.06 -24.26
CA ARG A 191 -2.70 9.24 -25.55
C ARG A 191 -1.31 9.88 -25.38
N ASN A 192 -0.62 9.52 -24.30
CA ASN A 192 0.72 9.99 -23.99
C ASN A 192 1.60 8.77 -23.70
N THR A 193 2.52 8.46 -24.61
CA THR A 193 3.39 7.28 -24.51
C THR A 193 4.35 7.35 -23.33
N GLN A 194 4.78 8.55 -22.92
CA GLN A 194 5.66 8.71 -21.75
C GLN A 194 4.89 8.42 -20.44
N VAL A 195 3.63 8.85 -20.34
CA VAL A 195 2.76 8.51 -19.20
C VAL A 195 2.52 7.01 -19.14
N LEU A 196 2.22 6.39 -20.30
CA LEU A 196 2.06 4.95 -20.39
C LEU A 196 3.32 4.22 -19.93
N ASP A 197 4.49 4.67 -20.35
CA ASP A 197 5.79 4.06 -20.03
C ASP A 197 6.07 4.08 -18.52
N VAL A 198 6.11 5.27 -17.90
CA VAL A 198 6.45 5.41 -16.46
C VAL A 198 5.44 4.71 -15.55
N VAL A 199 4.14 4.76 -15.88
CA VAL A 199 3.12 4.08 -15.05
C VAL A 199 3.16 2.57 -15.27
N SER A 200 3.43 2.08 -16.49
CA SER A 200 3.54 0.63 -16.73
C SER A 200 4.79 0.03 -16.09
N GLU A 201 5.92 0.74 -16.12
CA GLU A 201 7.16 0.34 -15.44
C GLU A 201 6.91 0.20 -13.92
N SER A 202 6.26 1.18 -13.30
CA SER A 202 5.95 1.11 -11.87
C SER A 202 4.95 0.02 -11.50
N ILE A 203 4.00 -0.33 -12.37
CA ILE A 203 3.16 -1.54 -12.18
C ILE A 203 4.04 -2.79 -12.19
N GLY A 204 5.00 -2.89 -13.13
CA GLY A 204 5.97 -3.98 -13.17
C GLY A 204 6.79 -4.08 -11.89
N ASN A 205 7.30 -2.95 -11.39
CA ASN A 205 8.05 -2.87 -10.13
C ASN A 205 7.22 -3.38 -8.94
N MET A 206 5.92 -3.07 -8.87
CA MET A 206 5.06 -3.57 -7.80
C MET A 206 4.93 -5.09 -7.80
N PHE A 207 4.84 -5.71 -8.97
CA PHE A 207 4.80 -7.18 -9.07
C PHE A 207 6.15 -7.81 -8.76
N GLU A 208 7.24 -7.23 -9.28
CA GLU A 208 8.61 -7.72 -9.02
C GLU A 208 8.96 -7.65 -7.52
N ALA A 209 8.45 -6.64 -6.80
CA ALA A 209 8.63 -6.51 -5.35
C ALA A 209 8.21 -7.77 -4.57
N GLU A 210 7.15 -8.47 -4.99
CA GLU A 210 6.65 -9.68 -4.33
C GLU A 210 7.59 -10.89 -4.51
N PHE A 211 8.47 -10.85 -5.51
CA PHE A 211 9.48 -11.87 -5.77
C PHE A 211 10.85 -11.54 -5.19
N LEU A 212 11.01 -10.37 -4.56
CA LEU A 212 12.24 -10.03 -3.86
C LEU A 212 12.53 -11.05 -2.75
N PRO A 213 13.80 -11.38 -2.47
CA PRO A 213 14.16 -12.31 -1.40
C PRO A 213 13.53 -11.96 -0.05
N PHE A 214 13.43 -10.66 0.25
CA PHE A 214 12.78 -10.16 1.46
C PHE A 214 11.30 -10.57 1.57
N ALA A 215 10.51 -10.34 0.51
CA ALA A 215 9.09 -10.69 0.46
C ALA A 215 8.87 -12.22 0.43
N MET A 216 9.71 -12.94 -0.32
CA MET A 216 9.65 -14.40 -0.40
C MET A 216 9.98 -15.08 0.93
N ASN A 217 10.99 -14.60 1.64
CA ASN A 217 11.33 -15.09 2.98
C ASN A 217 10.19 -14.84 3.97
N PHE A 218 9.50 -13.69 3.88
CA PHE A 218 8.32 -13.41 4.70
C PHE A 218 7.14 -14.36 4.39
N SER A 219 6.89 -14.64 3.11
CA SER A 219 5.72 -15.42 2.67
C SER A 219 5.89 -16.93 2.79
N HIS A 220 7.06 -17.46 2.43
CA HIS A 220 7.33 -18.90 2.36
C HIS A 220 8.25 -19.41 3.47
N GLY A 221 8.87 -18.51 4.20
CA GLY A 221 9.92 -18.81 5.17
C GLY A 221 11.28 -18.99 4.53
N SER A 222 12.33 -18.79 5.33
CA SER A 222 13.70 -18.97 4.88
C SER A 222 13.95 -20.45 4.60
N SER A 223 14.04 -20.84 3.34
CA SER A 223 14.70 -22.10 2.96
C SER A 223 16.18 -21.93 3.30
N ALA A 224 16.59 -22.37 4.49
CA ALA A 224 17.94 -22.23 4.99
C ALA A 224 18.96 -22.96 4.10
N SER A 225 19.38 -22.32 3.01
CA SER A 225 20.71 -22.55 2.46
C SER A 225 21.69 -21.76 3.32
N SER A 226 22.65 -22.48 3.88
CA SER A 226 23.55 -22.14 4.99
C SER A 226 24.51 -20.94 4.78
N ASP A 227 24.24 -20.03 3.85
CA ASP A 227 25.15 -18.95 3.41
C ASP A 227 24.66 -17.53 3.76
N GLN A 228 23.63 -17.37 4.59
CA GLN A 228 23.22 -16.05 5.08
C GLN A 228 24.21 -15.57 6.14
N LEU A 229 25.29 -14.93 5.67
CA LEU A 229 26.17 -14.06 6.45
C LEU A 229 25.34 -13.09 7.31
N GLU A 230 25.81 -12.83 8.53
CA GLU A 230 25.25 -11.85 9.46
C GLU A 230 25.06 -10.49 8.76
N LEU A 231 23.82 -10.18 8.35
CA LEU A 231 23.47 -8.89 7.76
C LEU A 231 23.39 -7.85 8.88
N SER A 232 23.93 -6.65 8.67
CA SER A 232 23.79 -5.54 9.61
C SER A 232 22.35 -5.00 9.64
N THR A 233 21.98 -4.28 10.70
CA THR A 233 20.69 -3.57 10.79
C THR A 233 20.47 -2.64 9.59
N ASP A 234 21.54 -1.99 9.11
CA ASP A 234 21.49 -1.11 7.95
C ASP A 234 21.14 -1.88 6.68
N GLN A 235 21.69 -3.08 6.50
CA GLN A 235 21.37 -3.93 5.35
C GLN A 235 19.93 -4.45 5.40
N ALA A 236 19.38 -4.73 6.59
CA ALA A 236 17.95 -5.05 6.74
C ALA A 236 17.05 -3.86 6.39
N ALA A 237 17.42 -2.66 6.84
CA ALA A 237 16.71 -1.43 6.50
C ALA A 237 16.76 -1.18 4.98
N ASP A 238 17.89 -1.44 4.33
CA ASP A 238 18.05 -1.31 2.88
C ASP A 238 17.19 -2.34 2.12
N GLN A 239 17.10 -3.59 2.59
CA GLN A 239 16.21 -4.60 2.01
C GLN A 239 14.74 -4.19 2.11
N TRP A 240 14.32 -3.68 3.28
CA TRP A 240 12.96 -3.18 3.48
C TRP A 240 12.70 -1.95 2.60
N LEU A 241 13.65 -1.00 2.52
CA LEU A 241 13.54 0.18 1.66
C LEU A 241 13.41 -0.21 0.18
N HIS A 242 14.18 -1.19 -0.28
CA HIS A 242 14.09 -1.67 -1.65
C HIS A 242 12.71 -2.25 -1.95
N TYR A 243 12.20 -3.10 -1.06
CA TYR A 243 10.86 -3.67 -1.18
C TYR A 243 9.76 -2.61 -1.16
N ILE A 244 9.76 -1.66 -0.21
CA ILE A 244 8.74 -0.60 -0.14
C ILE A 244 8.88 0.39 -1.30
N GLY A 245 10.12 0.64 -1.74
CA GLY A 245 10.41 1.44 -2.93
C GLY A 245 9.74 0.89 -4.18
N MET A 246 9.90 -0.41 -4.43
CA MET A 246 9.27 -1.06 -5.59
C MET A 246 7.75 -1.25 -5.42
N SER A 247 7.29 -1.69 -4.24
CA SER A 247 5.88 -2.02 -3.99
C SER A 247 4.95 -0.82 -3.78
N HIS A 248 5.47 0.33 -3.32
CA HIS A 248 4.66 1.52 -3.01
C HIS A 248 5.23 2.80 -3.62
N GLY A 249 6.54 3.03 -3.45
CA GLY A 249 7.20 4.27 -3.85
C GLY A 249 7.12 4.54 -5.35
N SER A 250 7.47 3.54 -6.16
CA SER A 250 7.58 3.66 -7.62
C SER A 250 6.26 4.08 -8.27
N LEU A 251 5.11 3.51 -7.84
CA LEU A 251 3.82 3.86 -8.41
C LEU A 251 3.39 5.29 -8.04
N LEU A 252 3.52 5.68 -6.76
CA LEU A 252 3.14 7.05 -6.36
C LEU A 252 4.04 8.09 -7.03
N GLY A 253 5.36 7.83 -7.06
CA GLY A 253 6.33 8.68 -7.76
C GLY A 253 6.00 8.81 -9.26
N SER A 254 5.78 7.70 -9.95
CA SER A 254 5.47 7.68 -11.39
C SER A 254 4.15 8.38 -11.71
N CYS A 255 3.12 8.21 -10.88
CA CYS A 255 1.85 8.93 -11.04
C CYS A 255 2.02 10.43 -10.78
N CYS A 256 2.80 10.85 -9.78
CA CYS A 256 3.14 12.26 -9.60
C CYS A 256 3.89 12.80 -10.82
N GLN A 257 4.92 12.10 -11.29
CA GLN A 257 5.71 12.45 -12.47
C GLN A 257 4.82 12.59 -13.73
N ALA A 258 3.92 11.65 -13.94
CA ALA A 258 2.99 11.65 -15.06
C ALA A 258 2.08 12.88 -15.08
N THR A 259 1.80 13.53 -13.95
CA THR A 259 1.08 14.82 -13.95
C THR A 259 1.84 15.91 -14.69
N LEU A 260 3.17 15.99 -14.52
CA LEU A 260 4.01 16.94 -15.24
C LEU A 260 4.08 16.59 -16.73
N LEU A 261 4.15 15.30 -17.08
CA LEU A 261 4.15 14.85 -18.48
C LEU A 261 2.83 15.19 -19.20
N LEU A 262 1.70 15.08 -18.50
CA LEU A 262 0.39 15.49 -19.00
C LEU A 262 0.32 17.02 -19.20
N ALA A 263 0.87 17.81 -18.27
CA ALA A 263 0.96 19.25 -18.41
C ALA A 263 1.84 19.66 -19.61
N GLY A 264 3.00 19.02 -19.78
CA GLY A 264 3.98 19.31 -20.83
C GLY A 264 3.51 19.03 -22.26
N THR A 265 2.57 18.09 -22.45
CA THR A 265 1.96 17.87 -23.78
C THR A 265 1.13 19.05 -24.31
N SER A 266 0.81 20.04 -23.47
CA SER A 266 0.14 21.27 -23.89
C SER A 266 1.06 22.22 -24.66
N ASP A 267 2.38 22.15 -24.41
CA ASP A 267 3.31 23.26 -24.69
C ASP A 267 4.71 22.78 -25.15
N GLN A 268 4.79 21.74 -25.99
CA GLN A 268 6.06 21.24 -26.59
C GLN A 268 6.86 22.29 -27.42
N LYS A 269 6.51 23.58 -27.39
CA LYS A 269 7.19 24.64 -28.14
C LYS A 269 8.17 25.52 -27.35
N GLN A 270 8.32 25.42 -26.01
CA GLN A 270 9.12 26.42 -25.29
C GLN A 270 10.16 25.97 -24.24
N PHE A 271 10.20 24.73 -23.76
CA PHE A 271 11.21 24.32 -22.76
C PHE A 271 12.26 23.35 -23.32
N GLY A 272 13.54 23.62 -23.04
CA GLY A 272 14.64 22.75 -23.39
C GLY A 272 14.56 21.40 -22.66
N SER A 273 14.92 20.31 -23.34
CA SER A 273 14.76 18.93 -22.88
C SER A 273 15.45 18.58 -21.55
N SER A 274 16.45 19.36 -21.14
CA SER A 274 17.21 19.13 -19.90
C SER A 274 16.50 19.62 -18.64
N GLU A 275 15.80 20.76 -18.70
CA GLU A 275 15.11 21.33 -17.52
C GLU A 275 13.84 20.53 -17.19
N THR A 276 13.12 20.09 -18.23
CA THR A 276 11.94 19.24 -18.08
C THR A 276 12.26 17.89 -17.44
N GLY A 277 13.43 17.31 -17.75
CA GLY A 277 13.88 16.05 -17.16
C GLY A 277 14.17 16.16 -15.66
N HIS A 278 14.81 17.26 -15.25
CA HIS A 278 15.12 17.49 -13.83
C HIS A 278 13.85 17.72 -12.99
N SER A 279 12.91 18.55 -13.46
CA SER A 279 11.63 18.74 -12.78
C SER A 279 10.80 17.45 -12.71
N SER A 280 10.83 16.63 -13.78
CA SER A 280 10.16 15.33 -13.82
C SER A 280 10.71 14.38 -12.74
N HIS A 281 12.03 14.31 -12.60
CA HIS A 281 12.68 13.50 -11.58
C HIS A 281 12.34 13.98 -10.17
N LEU A 282 12.36 15.29 -9.90
CA LEU A 282 12.02 15.83 -8.58
C LEU A 282 10.58 15.52 -8.15
N VAL A 283 9.63 15.58 -9.08
CA VAL A 283 8.23 15.23 -8.80
C VAL A 283 8.07 13.73 -8.57
N HIS A 284 8.81 12.90 -9.31
CA HIS A 284 8.89 11.46 -9.04
C HIS A 284 9.40 11.20 -7.62
N GLU A 285 10.55 11.77 -7.27
CA GLU A 285 11.18 11.61 -5.97
C GLU A 285 10.31 12.12 -4.83
N LEU A 286 9.56 13.20 -5.03
CA LEU A 286 8.62 13.71 -4.04
C LEU A 286 7.55 12.66 -3.70
N GLY A 287 6.90 12.09 -4.72
CA GLY A 287 5.89 11.03 -4.53
C GLY A 287 6.49 9.75 -3.95
N TYR A 288 7.68 9.37 -4.42
CA TYR A 288 8.40 8.19 -3.95
C TYR A 288 8.75 8.28 -2.45
N ASN A 289 9.41 9.36 -2.04
CA ASN A 289 9.81 9.56 -0.64
C ASN A 289 8.60 9.75 0.29
N TRP A 290 7.52 10.37 -0.20
CA TRP A 290 6.25 10.45 0.54
C TRP A 290 5.70 9.06 0.86
N ALA A 291 5.62 8.16 -0.14
CA ALA A 291 5.13 6.80 0.06
C ALA A 291 5.98 6.00 1.04
N LEU A 292 7.32 6.09 0.94
CA LEU A 292 8.23 5.42 1.86
C LEU A 292 8.01 5.86 3.32
N LEU A 293 8.00 7.19 3.54
CA LEU A 293 7.84 7.73 4.88
C LEU A 293 6.46 7.42 5.46
N LEU A 294 5.40 7.56 4.66
CA LEU A 294 4.04 7.22 5.06
C LEU A 294 3.96 5.76 5.52
N ARG A 295 4.49 4.85 4.70
CA ARG A 295 4.46 3.41 4.99
C ARG A 295 5.23 3.08 6.28
N LEU A 296 6.40 3.69 6.50
CA LEU A 296 7.18 3.53 7.73
C LEU A 296 6.40 3.97 8.96
N LEU A 297 5.76 5.15 8.90
CA LEU A 297 5.01 5.71 10.02
C LEU A 297 3.78 4.87 10.38
N GLU A 298 3.10 4.31 9.38
CA GLU A 298 1.98 3.39 9.59
C GLU A 298 2.41 2.09 10.29
N GLU A 299 3.58 1.54 9.93
CA GLU A 299 4.16 0.40 10.68
C GLU A 299 4.50 0.80 12.10
N ARG A 300 5.20 1.92 12.28
CA ARG A 300 5.66 2.37 13.59
C ARG A 300 4.48 2.57 14.53
N GLU A 301 3.43 3.26 14.08
CA GLU A 301 2.19 3.43 14.85
C GLU A 301 1.55 2.09 15.23
N PHE A 302 1.51 1.13 14.31
CA PHE A 302 0.99 -0.21 14.58
C PHE A 302 1.83 -0.95 15.61
N VAL A 303 3.16 -0.94 15.47
CA VAL A 303 4.10 -1.58 16.40
C VAL A 303 3.95 -0.96 17.80
N HIS A 304 3.93 0.36 17.93
CA HIS A 304 3.69 1.03 19.21
C HIS A 304 2.32 0.65 19.81
N HIS A 305 1.27 0.61 19.00
CA HIS A 305 -0.07 0.26 19.46
C HIS A 305 -0.12 -1.16 20.03
N ILE A 306 0.52 -2.13 19.36
CA ILE A 306 0.63 -3.50 19.86
C ILE A 306 1.46 -3.54 21.13
N TRP A 307 2.61 -2.86 21.14
CA TRP A 307 3.54 -2.86 22.26
C TRP A 307 2.89 -2.30 23.54
N ALA A 308 2.17 -1.19 23.42
CA ALA A 308 1.45 -0.56 24.53
C ALA A 308 0.31 -1.44 25.08
N ASN A 309 -0.24 -2.36 24.28
CA ASN A 309 -1.35 -3.23 24.64
C ASN A 309 -0.94 -4.69 24.85
N LYS A 310 0.36 -4.98 25.05
CA LYS A 310 0.94 -6.33 25.16
C LYS A 310 0.12 -7.31 26.03
N THR A 311 -0.39 -6.86 27.18
CA THR A 311 -1.17 -7.70 28.11
C THR A 311 -2.55 -8.13 27.57
N LYS A 312 -3.22 -7.31 26.76
CA LYS A 312 -4.51 -7.62 26.12
C LYS A 312 -4.36 -8.51 24.88
N TYR A 313 -3.26 -8.37 24.14
CA TYR A 313 -2.99 -9.18 22.95
C TYR A 313 -2.54 -10.60 23.32
N VAL A 314 -1.71 -10.76 24.36
CA VAL A 314 -1.26 -12.10 24.83
C VAL A 314 -2.45 -12.95 25.30
N SER A 315 -3.48 -12.33 25.91
CA SER A 315 -4.71 -13.01 26.36
C SER A 315 -5.74 -13.25 25.24
N SER A 316 -5.56 -12.63 24.06
CA SER A 316 -6.43 -12.78 22.88
C SER A 316 -5.83 -13.69 21.79
N THR A 317 -4.71 -14.35 22.08
CA THR A 317 -3.98 -15.27 21.17
C THR A 317 -4.82 -16.47 20.71
N SER A 318 -5.99 -16.72 21.30
CA SER A 318 -6.97 -17.67 20.79
C SER A 318 -7.59 -17.26 19.44
N PHE A 319 -7.56 -15.97 19.07
CA PHE A 319 -8.11 -15.48 17.79
C PHE A 319 -7.10 -15.46 16.62
N LEU A 320 -5.80 -15.38 16.90
CA LEU A 320 -4.76 -15.47 15.83
C LEU A 320 -4.61 -16.91 15.29
N ASN A 321 -5.01 -17.91 16.08
CA ASN A 321 -4.93 -19.33 15.72
C ASN A 321 -6.01 -19.80 14.73
N ALA A 322 -7.10 -19.05 14.52
CA ALA A 322 -8.15 -19.45 13.57
C ALA A 322 -7.70 -19.34 12.09
N ASN A 323 -6.80 -18.39 11.79
CA ASN A 323 -6.27 -18.13 10.44
C ASN A 323 -4.82 -18.58 10.24
N ALA A 324 -4.16 -19.11 11.28
CA ALA A 324 -2.79 -19.67 11.24
C ALA A 324 -2.65 -20.85 10.27
N ALA A 325 -3.79 -21.43 9.87
CA ALA A 325 -3.95 -22.47 8.87
C ALA A 325 -3.64 -22.04 7.42
N VAL A 326 -3.85 -20.76 7.11
CA VAL A 326 -3.94 -20.24 5.73
C VAL A 326 -2.67 -19.51 5.31
N PHE A 327 -1.98 -18.96 6.30
CA PHE A 327 -0.68 -18.34 6.15
C PHE A 327 0.24 -18.98 7.19
N PRO A 328 1.15 -19.89 6.80
CA PRO A 328 1.92 -20.65 7.76
C PRO A 328 2.75 -19.71 8.67
N PRO A 329 2.68 -19.87 10.00
CA PRO A 329 3.16 -18.87 10.97
C PRO A 329 4.67 -18.87 11.19
N ARG A 330 5.48 -19.51 10.34
CA ARG A 330 6.86 -19.87 10.73
C ARG A 330 7.83 -18.68 10.85
N HIS A 331 7.49 -17.48 10.35
CA HIS A 331 8.40 -16.31 10.36
C HIS A 331 7.73 -14.95 10.61
N ARG A 332 6.46 -14.90 11.04
CA ARG A 332 5.73 -13.63 11.20
C ARG A 332 5.81 -13.14 12.64
N VAL A 333 6.46 -11.99 12.85
CA VAL A 333 6.73 -11.50 14.21
C VAL A 333 5.55 -10.73 14.79
N LEU A 334 5.11 -9.69 14.08
CA LEU A 334 3.86 -8.98 14.34
C LEU A 334 3.09 -9.03 13.03
N ASN A 335 1.97 -9.72 12.98
CA ASN A 335 1.15 -9.88 11.77
C ASN A 335 0.55 -8.52 11.33
N TYR A 336 1.38 -7.64 10.78
CA TYR A 336 1.01 -6.31 10.33
C TYR A 336 0.06 -6.43 9.15
N ILE A 337 -1.10 -5.81 9.29
CA ILE A 337 -2.17 -5.91 8.29
C ILE A 337 -2.30 -4.57 7.55
N ASN A 338 -1.86 -4.59 6.30
CA ASN A 338 -2.12 -3.51 5.36
C ASN A 338 -3.19 -3.93 4.36
N ASN A 339 -4.16 -3.06 4.11
CA ASN A 339 -5.25 -3.34 3.16
C ASN A 339 -5.88 -4.73 3.34
N GLY A 340 -6.04 -5.18 4.58
CA GLY A 340 -6.70 -6.46 4.91
C GLY A 340 -5.84 -7.71 4.72
N LEU A 341 -4.57 -7.56 4.32
CA LEU A 341 -3.61 -8.65 4.14
C LEU A 341 -2.34 -8.45 4.99
N PRO A 342 -1.68 -9.54 5.39
CA PRO A 342 -0.36 -9.49 6.00
C PRO A 342 0.70 -8.95 5.05
N GLU A 343 1.52 -8.00 5.49
CA GLU A 343 2.65 -7.46 4.73
C GLU A 343 3.94 -7.48 5.55
N PRO A 344 5.11 -7.64 4.90
CA PRO A 344 6.39 -7.61 5.58
C PRO A 344 6.68 -6.20 6.11
N THR A 345 7.33 -6.16 7.28
CA THR A 345 7.67 -4.92 8.00
C THR A 345 9.16 -4.75 8.21
N LEU A 346 9.59 -3.54 8.58
CA LEU A 346 10.97 -3.30 8.99
C LEU A 346 11.33 -4.16 10.21
N LEU A 347 10.36 -4.41 11.08
CA LEU A 347 10.53 -5.32 12.21
C LEU A 347 10.89 -6.74 11.76
N ASP A 348 10.21 -7.28 10.75
CA ASP A 348 10.50 -8.61 10.21
C ASP A 348 11.92 -8.64 9.62
N ALA A 349 12.37 -7.56 8.98
CA ALA A 349 13.75 -7.42 8.48
C ALA A 349 14.78 -7.48 9.63
N VAL A 350 14.54 -6.75 10.71
CA VAL A 350 15.46 -6.63 11.86
C VAL A 350 15.48 -7.90 12.73
N ILE A 351 14.33 -8.56 12.93
CA ILE A 351 14.23 -9.74 13.81
C ILE A 351 14.62 -11.04 13.12
N THR A 352 14.37 -11.20 11.81
CA THR A 352 14.79 -12.40 11.07
C THR A 352 16.30 -12.61 11.15
N GLN A 353 17.09 -11.54 11.33
CA GLN A 353 18.53 -11.60 11.57
C GLN A 353 18.91 -12.23 12.93
N GLN A 354 18.12 -12.02 13.99
CA GLN A 354 18.43 -12.50 15.35
C GLN A 354 18.18 -14.01 15.53
N LEU A 355 17.27 -14.58 14.75
CA LEU A 355 16.92 -16.00 14.79
C LEU A 355 18.01 -16.93 14.22
N ILE A 356 19.07 -16.38 13.65
CA ILE A 356 20.25 -17.12 13.15
C ILE A 356 21.29 -17.33 14.26
N THR A 357 21.26 -16.55 15.35
CA THR A 357 22.28 -16.55 16.42
C THR A 357 21.88 -17.30 17.70
N GLU A 358 20.58 -17.48 17.98
CA GLU A 358 20.08 -18.28 19.11
C GLU A 358 19.23 -19.45 18.61
N SER A 359 19.32 -20.63 19.25
CA SER A 359 18.68 -21.88 18.82
C SER A 359 17.22 -21.69 18.36
N ALA A 360 17.01 -21.75 17.04
CA ALA A 360 15.80 -21.31 16.35
C ALA A 360 14.49 -22.04 16.73
N GLU A 361 14.57 -23.22 17.36
CA GLU A 361 13.40 -24.06 17.60
C GLU A 361 12.53 -23.63 18.79
N THR A 362 13.08 -22.92 19.78
CA THR A 362 12.33 -22.44 20.96
C THR A 362 11.81 -21.01 20.84
N LEU A 363 12.49 -20.14 20.05
CA LEU A 363 12.11 -18.73 19.89
C LEU A 363 11.02 -18.49 18.83
N LEU A 364 10.97 -19.32 17.78
CA LEU A 364 9.94 -19.27 16.73
C LEU A 364 8.58 -19.76 17.21
N ALA A 365 8.55 -20.70 18.16
CA ALA A 365 7.31 -21.19 18.78
C ALA A 365 6.56 -20.07 19.53
N ASP A 366 7.31 -19.04 19.95
CA ASP A 366 6.88 -17.96 20.82
C ASP A 366 6.94 -16.59 20.12
N GLY A 367 7.08 -16.51 18.79
CA GLY A 367 7.51 -15.32 18.00
C GLY A 367 6.92 -13.93 18.34
N PHE A 368 5.77 -13.85 19.00
CA PHE A 368 5.20 -12.60 19.54
C PHE A 368 5.78 -12.20 20.91
N THR A 369 6.09 -13.16 21.79
CA THR A 369 6.60 -12.93 23.15
C THR A 369 8.06 -12.49 23.16
N THR A 370 8.87 -12.99 22.23
CA THR A 370 10.32 -12.76 22.09
C THR A 370 10.65 -11.39 21.49
N ALA A 371 9.88 -10.97 20.49
CA ALA A 371 9.97 -9.64 19.88
C ALA A 371 9.63 -8.52 20.87
N LEU A 372 8.82 -8.84 21.88
CA LEU A 372 8.40 -7.90 22.92
C LEU A 372 9.34 -7.88 24.14
N LEU A 373 10.55 -8.45 24.07
CA LEU A 373 11.55 -8.27 25.12
C LEU A 373 12.05 -6.80 25.13
N PRO A 374 12.22 -6.18 26.32
CA PRO A 374 12.67 -4.79 26.43
C PRO A 374 13.99 -4.49 25.70
N GLN A 375 14.91 -5.47 25.65
CA GLN A 375 16.22 -5.34 24.99
C GLN A 375 16.12 -5.20 23.46
N HIS A 376 15.13 -5.84 22.84
CA HIS A 376 14.89 -5.76 21.39
C HIS A 376 14.10 -4.50 21.04
N ALA A 377 13.18 -4.08 21.92
CA ALA A 377 12.36 -2.88 21.78
C ALA A 377 13.19 -1.64 21.41
N SER A 378 14.22 -1.35 22.19
CA SER A 378 15.05 -0.15 22.02
C SER A 378 15.75 -0.14 20.67
N ARG A 379 16.23 -1.30 20.19
CA ARG A 379 16.88 -1.41 18.87
C ARG A 379 15.88 -1.21 17.73
N ILE A 380 14.71 -1.84 17.84
CA ILE A 380 13.64 -1.76 16.83
C ILE A 380 13.14 -0.32 16.68
N PHE A 381 12.77 0.33 17.80
CA PHE A 381 12.28 1.70 17.75
C PHE A 381 13.37 2.66 17.28
N ASN A 382 14.62 2.48 17.71
CA ASN A 382 15.74 3.26 17.18
C ASN A 382 15.93 3.08 15.66
N ALA A 383 15.74 1.87 15.12
CA ALA A 383 15.78 1.64 13.67
C ALA A 383 14.65 2.39 12.94
N TYR A 384 13.43 2.33 13.46
CA TYR A 384 12.29 3.11 12.92
C TYR A 384 12.55 4.63 12.98
N ASP A 385 13.11 5.14 14.08
CA ASP A 385 13.36 6.56 14.27
C ASP A 385 14.51 7.07 13.39
N GLN A 386 15.62 6.33 13.32
CA GLN A 386 16.75 6.66 12.44
C GLN A 386 16.32 6.68 10.97
N LEU A 387 15.60 5.65 10.53
CA LEU A 387 15.12 5.57 9.17
C LEU A 387 14.05 6.64 8.88
N GLY A 388 13.17 6.90 9.83
CA GLY A 388 12.14 7.95 9.74
C GLY A 388 12.75 9.32 9.58
N GLN A 389 13.77 9.65 10.37
CA GLN A 389 14.49 10.92 10.25
C GLN A 389 15.20 11.06 8.89
N LYS A 390 15.84 9.98 8.40
CA LYS A 390 16.49 9.95 7.08
C LYS A 390 15.48 10.23 5.97
N LEU A 391 14.35 9.53 5.95
CA LEU A 391 13.30 9.72 4.94
C LEU A 391 12.64 11.10 5.03
N ALA A 392 12.40 11.62 6.23
CA ALA A 392 11.86 12.96 6.43
C ALA A 392 12.78 14.05 5.89
N ASN A 393 14.09 13.94 6.15
CA ASN A 393 15.09 14.87 5.63
C ASN A 393 15.15 14.83 4.10
N ASN A 394 15.16 13.63 3.51
CA ASN A 394 15.14 13.46 2.05
C ASN A 394 13.89 14.09 1.42
N LEU A 395 12.71 13.84 1.99
CA LEU A 395 11.46 14.40 1.50
C LEU A 395 11.45 15.93 1.59
N SER A 396 11.96 16.51 2.68
CA SER A 396 12.11 17.96 2.83
C SER A 396 13.05 18.55 1.78
N GLN A 397 14.22 17.94 1.58
CA GLN A 397 15.19 18.42 0.60
C GLN A 397 14.59 18.42 -0.82
N VAL A 398 13.98 17.31 -1.23
CA VAL A 398 13.34 17.19 -2.55
C VAL A 398 12.21 18.21 -2.70
N PHE A 399 11.42 18.45 -1.65
CA PHE A 399 10.36 19.45 -1.69
C PHE A 399 10.90 20.88 -1.80
N ASP A 400 11.99 21.22 -1.12
CA ASP A 400 12.59 22.56 -1.22
C ASP A 400 13.11 22.83 -2.64
N GLU A 401 13.78 21.85 -3.24
CA GLU A 401 14.24 21.90 -4.64
C GLU A 401 13.04 22.02 -5.61
N PHE A 402 12.00 21.21 -5.41
CA PHE A 402 10.77 21.27 -6.21
C PHE A 402 10.03 22.61 -6.06
N SER A 403 9.95 23.15 -4.85
CA SER A 403 9.31 24.41 -4.52
C SER A 403 10.03 25.58 -5.15
N ALA A 404 11.37 25.57 -5.15
CA ALA A 404 12.18 26.60 -5.80
C ALA A 404 11.88 26.69 -7.30
N ILE A 405 11.80 25.56 -7.99
CA ILE A 405 11.47 25.50 -9.44
C ILE A 405 10.03 25.95 -9.68
N SER A 406 9.09 25.49 -8.86
CA SER A 406 7.66 25.81 -8.98
C SER A 406 7.33 27.27 -8.65
N GLN A 407 8.20 27.98 -7.92
CA GLN A 407 8.03 29.40 -7.59
C GLN A 407 8.33 30.32 -8.78
N VAL A 408 9.20 29.90 -9.70
CA VAL A 408 9.63 30.70 -10.86
C VAL A 408 8.50 30.86 -11.90
N THR A 409 7.48 30.01 -11.89
CA THR A 409 6.48 29.85 -12.98
C THR A 409 5.09 30.44 -12.70
N ARG A 410 4.90 31.28 -11.66
CA ARG A 410 3.60 31.38 -10.95
C ARG A 410 2.41 32.15 -11.55
N GLU A 411 1.25 31.48 -11.43
CA GLU A 411 -0.11 31.97 -11.17
C GLU A 411 -0.49 31.77 -9.66
N ARG A 412 -1.60 32.36 -9.18
CA ARG A 412 -2.01 32.32 -7.76
C ARG A 412 -2.44 30.93 -7.26
N ALA A 413 -3.07 30.10 -8.12
CA ALA A 413 -3.62 28.79 -7.72
C ALA A 413 -2.53 27.73 -7.44
N SER A 414 -1.49 27.68 -8.27
CA SER A 414 -0.33 26.79 -8.07
C SER A 414 0.43 27.13 -6.79
N SER A 415 0.45 28.40 -6.38
CA SER A 415 1.03 28.81 -5.10
C SER A 415 0.26 28.27 -3.89
N SER A 416 -1.08 28.22 -3.96
CA SER A 416 -1.88 27.67 -2.86
C SER A 416 -1.74 26.16 -2.74
N ALA A 417 -1.66 25.44 -3.88
CA ALA A 417 -1.42 24.00 -3.89
C ALA A 417 -0.06 23.65 -3.26
N LEU A 418 0.98 24.39 -3.64
CA LEU A 418 2.34 24.20 -3.12
C LEU A 418 2.41 24.44 -1.61
N ASN A 419 1.72 25.46 -1.10
CA ASN A 419 1.65 25.73 0.33
C ASN A 419 0.98 24.59 1.10
N VAL A 420 -0.16 24.09 0.61
CA VAL A 420 -0.87 22.97 1.25
C VAL A 420 -0.02 21.70 1.25
N LEU A 421 0.65 21.40 0.14
CA LEU A 421 1.58 20.28 0.02
C LEU A 421 2.75 20.42 1.01
N GLY A 422 3.32 21.62 1.14
CA GLY A 422 4.37 21.90 2.12
C GLY A 422 3.91 21.73 3.57
N GLU A 423 2.69 22.17 3.91
CA GLU A 423 2.11 21.96 5.24
C GLU A 423 1.87 20.47 5.54
N MET A 424 1.45 19.69 4.53
CA MET A 424 1.29 18.24 4.62
C MET A 424 2.63 17.53 4.83
N ILE A 425 3.68 17.92 4.11
CA ILE A 425 5.03 17.37 4.27
C ILE A 425 5.59 17.72 5.66
N HIS A 426 5.44 18.97 6.09
CA HIS A 426 5.84 19.37 7.44
C HIS A 426 5.08 18.56 8.51
N GLN A 427 3.79 18.26 8.31
CA GLN A 427 3.05 17.44 9.25
C GLN A 427 3.54 15.99 9.27
N LEU A 428 3.87 15.42 8.12
CA LEU A 428 4.42 14.07 8.01
C LEU A 428 5.81 13.97 8.65
N ASN A 429 6.68 14.96 8.40
CA ASN A 429 8.01 15.04 9.00
C ASN A 429 7.95 15.28 10.51
N ALA A 430 7.01 16.10 10.98
CA ALA A 430 6.79 16.26 12.41
C ALA A 430 6.41 14.93 13.06
N GLU A 431 5.65 14.07 12.38
CA GLU A 431 5.35 12.72 12.89
C GLU A 431 6.59 11.84 12.95
N ALA A 432 7.46 11.89 11.94
CA ALA A 432 8.73 11.16 11.96
C ALA A 432 9.60 11.49 13.18
N CYS A 433 9.64 12.77 13.57
CA CYS A 433 10.46 13.26 14.69
C CYS A 433 9.87 13.02 16.09
N LEU A 434 8.63 12.51 16.22
CA LEU A 434 8.04 12.23 17.54
C LEU A 434 8.62 10.93 18.10
N GLN A 435 9.23 11.05 19.28
CA GLN A 435 9.70 9.95 20.12
C GLN A 435 8.57 9.37 20.97
#